data_AF-A0A519MRY6-F1
#
_entry.id   AF-A0A519MRY6-F1
#
_cell.length_a   1.000
_cell.length_b   1.000
_cell.length_c   1.000
_cell.angle_alpha   90.00
_cell.angle_beta   90.00
_cell.angle_gamma   90.00
#
_symmetry.space_group_name_H-M   'P 1'
#
loop_
_entity.id
_entity.type
_entity.pdbx_description
1 polymer ?
#
loop_
_entity_poly.entity_id
_entity_poly.type
_entity_poly.pdbx_seq_one_letter_code
_entity_poly.pdbx_strand_id
1 'polypeptide(L)'
;MKKILHSLFLLFPLLCFSQTPDWQWARNYTLSQNAGKQYTAADNDGNVYLIGDFAGPTLTVGTYTLTNFEPATSDIYIIKFDKDGNVLWARSEGGTWYNHGASIGLDNQGNFYVLGTYHESITIGTTTLTNTDGGNFYAKFDSSGNPLWAKSFNEPVGSWSARDVKTDASGNMYMAGHFIGPSVTLGGVTLVNPAYSSTNVAPVSWFGKFDGSGNCIWLRGPQSTAINSTGNLAHGIDIDSNGNVYVAGQFNNATINFGNVTLTKSADYDYTANMYLVKYDANGNALWGKNAGSEFSNLTIAETVSVDPSNNVLVSGFFSNTISFDAISLMAGGGSKPYTAKFDTNGTALWAKNTSGANCAGNVYGVDTDSQGNIYVVGTTNCASLNFGGLSLSMSGEGGIYVVKYNTAGQPLWARRSSATNINNVVSIDVHNENEIYVAGTFFSPTISFGTNALTKSSSNFDLFIAKLNYTPLGTEEFSKAKIVIAPNPATDILELSGLEENTAFEIIDLRGRKIAGGVLDVSNPQIKIDALVSGIYMLRLLTSVAVTLKFVKE
;
A
#
# COMPACT_ATOMS: atom_id res chain seq x y z
N MET A 1 14.63 60.37 -30.18
CA MET A 1 14.42 58.91 -30.12
C MET A 1 15.14 58.34 -28.89
N LYS A 2 14.42 58.09 -27.80
CA LYS A 2 14.89 57.27 -26.68
C LYS A 2 13.85 56.16 -26.50
N LYS A 3 14.23 54.91 -26.83
CA LYS A 3 13.36 53.74 -26.68
C LYS A 3 13.38 53.31 -25.21
N ILE A 4 12.22 53.31 -24.58
CA ILE A 4 12.01 52.79 -23.22
C ILE A 4 11.74 51.29 -23.35
N LEU A 5 12.63 50.48 -22.78
CA LEU A 5 12.55 49.02 -22.72
C LEU A 5 11.52 48.64 -21.64
N HIS A 6 10.45 47.95 -22.01
CA HIS A 6 9.50 47.35 -21.07
C HIS A 6 9.98 45.93 -20.75
N SER A 7 10.45 45.71 -19.53
CA SER A 7 10.73 44.37 -19.01
C SER A 7 9.45 43.77 -18.44
N LEU A 8 8.92 42.74 -19.11
CA LEU A 8 7.79 41.94 -18.66
C LEU A 8 8.30 40.92 -17.63
N PHE A 9 8.07 41.17 -16.33
CA PHE A 9 8.29 40.16 -15.29
C PHE A 9 7.13 39.16 -15.30
N LEU A 10 7.35 38.00 -15.92
CA LEU A 10 6.50 36.82 -15.73
C LEU A 10 6.75 36.29 -14.30
N LEU A 11 5.87 36.62 -13.36
CA LEU A 11 5.78 35.92 -12.08
C LEU A 11 5.27 34.50 -12.36
N PHE A 12 6.18 33.53 -12.34
CA PHE A 12 5.79 32.13 -12.15
C PHE A 12 5.22 32.00 -10.73
N PRO A 13 4.02 31.42 -10.54
CA PRO A 13 3.60 31.01 -9.21
C PRO A 13 4.57 29.92 -8.74
N LEU A 14 5.39 30.24 -7.75
CA LEU A 14 6.05 29.24 -6.93
C LEU A 14 4.95 28.47 -6.22
N LEU A 15 4.62 27.28 -6.74
CA LEU A 15 3.90 26.27 -5.98
C LEU A 15 4.81 25.85 -4.83
N CYS A 16 4.62 26.46 -3.65
CA CYS A 16 5.13 25.90 -2.42
C CYS A 16 4.31 24.64 -2.13
N PHE A 17 4.89 23.47 -2.39
CA PHE A 17 4.29 22.23 -1.92
C PHE A 17 4.37 22.19 -0.40
N SER A 18 3.20 21.97 0.18
CA SER A 18 2.91 21.82 1.59
C SER A 18 3.70 20.66 2.24
N GLN A 19 3.73 20.66 3.57
CA GLN A 19 4.54 19.87 4.48
C GLN A 19 4.75 18.42 4.00
N THR A 20 5.99 17.99 3.85
CA THR A 20 6.25 16.59 3.56
C THR A 20 5.76 15.73 4.74
N PRO A 21 4.93 14.67 4.53
CA PRO A 21 4.34 13.87 5.62
C PRO A 21 5.42 13.37 6.56
N ASP A 22 5.19 13.31 7.87
CA ASP A 22 6.17 12.76 8.80
C ASP A 22 5.55 11.67 9.69
N TRP A 23 6.40 10.94 10.40
CA TRP A 23 5.99 9.88 11.29
C TRP A 23 5.16 10.48 12.43
N GLN A 24 3.85 10.20 12.45
CA GLN A 24 2.94 10.72 13.45
C GLN A 24 3.12 9.98 14.77
N TRP A 25 3.15 8.65 14.69
CA TRP A 25 3.35 7.78 15.85
C TRP A 25 4.02 6.47 15.43
N ALA A 26 4.64 5.81 16.41
CA ALA A 26 5.10 4.43 16.30
C ALA A 26 4.87 3.71 17.63
N ARG A 27 4.69 2.38 17.59
CA ARG A 27 4.47 1.50 18.75
C ARG A 27 5.26 0.21 18.56
N ASN A 28 5.75 -0.39 19.66
CA ASN A 28 6.33 -1.73 19.64
C ASN A 28 5.71 -2.66 20.68
N TYR A 29 5.79 -3.96 20.39
CA TYR A 29 5.33 -5.05 21.26
C TYR A 29 6.38 -6.16 21.31
N THR A 30 6.61 -6.72 22.50
CA THR A 30 7.64 -7.74 22.73
C THR A 30 7.31 -9.03 22.00
N LEU A 31 8.27 -9.56 21.23
CA LEU A 31 8.22 -10.96 20.81
C LEU A 31 9.25 -11.77 21.60
N SER A 32 8.80 -12.91 22.10
CA SER A 32 9.57 -13.81 22.96
C SER A 32 10.63 -14.62 22.20
N GLN A 33 10.53 -14.74 20.87
CA GLN A 33 11.47 -15.45 19.98
C GLN A 33 11.46 -14.82 18.57
N ASN A 34 12.33 -15.30 17.66
CA ASN A 34 12.39 -14.84 16.26
C ASN A 34 11.00 -14.88 15.62
N ALA A 35 10.62 -13.79 14.96
CA ALA A 35 9.39 -13.71 14.19
C ALA A 35 9.67 -13.81 12.69
N GLY A 36 8.78 -14.51 11.98
CA GLY A 36 8.75 -14.53 10.53
C GLY A 36 8.33 -13.18 9.91
N LYS A 37 8.09 -13.21 8.59
CA LYS A 37 7.50 -12.08 7.87
C LYS A 37 6.11 -11.80 8.42
N GLN A 38 5.85 -10.54 8.76
CA GLN A 38 4.52 -10.08 9.16
C GLN A 38 3.76 -9.49 7.98
N TYR A 39 2.44 -9.55 8.05
CA TYR A 39 1.55 -9.06 7.00
C TYR A 39 0.48 -8.15 7.59
N THR A 40 0.17 -7.09 6.85
CA THR A 40 -0.83 -6.09 7.25
C THR A 40 -1.91 -5.94 6.20
N ALA A 41 -3.07 -5.49 6.64
CA ALA A 41 -4.12 -4.96 5.79
C ALA A 41 -4.94 -3.95 6.60
N ALA A 42 -5.51 -2.90 5.99
CA ALA A 42 -6.43 -1.98 6.67
C ALA A 42 -7.87 -2.09 6.16
N ASP A 43 -8.80 -1.68 7.02
CA ASP A 43 -10.20 -1.50 6.65
C ASP A 43 -10.50 -0.06 6.20
N ASN A 44 -11.73 0.15 5.72
CA ASN A 44 -12.20 1.46 5.24
C ASN A 44 -12.33 2.53 6.34
N ASP A 45 -12.20 2.15 7.61
CA ASP A 45 -12.19 3.10 8.75
C ASP A 45 -10.75 3.45 9.17
N GLY A 46 -9.74 2.92 8.47
CA GLY A 46 -8.33 3.12 8.76
C GLY A 46 -7.82 2.28 9.94
N ASN A 47 -8.56 1.26 10.37
CA ASN A 47 -8.06 0.29 11.34
C ASN A 47 -7.11 -0.68 10.65
N VAL A 48 -6.02 -1.04 11.30
CA VAL A 48 -4.98 -1.91 10.74
C VAL A 48 -5.03 -3.28 11.39
N TYR A 49 -5.03 -4.31 10.56
CA TYR A 49 -4.90 -5.69 10.95
C TYR A 49 -3.48 -6.14 10.72
N LEU A 50 -2.94 -6.88 11.68
CA LEU A 50 -1.61 -7.45 11.62
C LEU A 50 -1.71 -8.93 11.95
N ILE A 51 -1.09 -9.76 11.10
CA ILE A 51 -0.92 -11.18 11.33
C ILE A 51 0.55 -11.56 11.37
N GLY A 52 0.86 -12.52 12.25
CA GLY A 52 2.17 -13.11 12.40
C GLY A 52 2.15 -14.35 13.28
N ASP A 53 3.33 -14.79 13.68
CA ASP A 53 3.51 -15.89 14.63
C ASP A 53 4.35 -15.48 15.85
N PHE A 54 4.11 -16.16 16.98
CA PHE A 54 4.85 -15.96 18.23
C PHE A 54 5.15 -17.31 18.89
N ALA A 55 6.39 -17.51 19.36
CA ALA A 55 6.85 -18.78 19.91
C ALA A 55 7.12 -18.78 21.43
N GLY A 56 6.65 -17.76 22.15
CA GLY A 56 6.72 -17.72 23.62
C GLY A 56 5.45 -18.24 24.25
N PRO A 57 5.47 -18.53 25.56
CA PRO A 57 4.28 -18.98 26.27
C PRO A 57 3.14 -17.96 26.18
N THR A 58 3.47 -16.66 26.13
CA THR A 58 2.50 -15.59 25.92
C THR A 58 3.05 -14.49 25.02
N LEU A 59 2.13 -13.73 24.41
CA LEU A 59 2.38 -12.46 23.73
C LEU A 59 1.44 -11.40 24.32
N THR A 60 2.00 -10.35 24.89
CA THR A 60 1.22 -9.23 25.44
C THR A 60 1.19 -8.06 24.47
N VAL A 61 -0.01 -7.65 24.05
CA VAL A 61 -0.24 -6.48 23.19
C VAL A 61 -1.29 -5.55 23.80
N GLY A 62 -0.84 -4.39 24.27
CA GLY A 62 -1.70 -3.49 25.05
C GLY A 62 -2.19 -4.19 26.33
N THR A 63 -3.51 -4.30 26.51
CA THR A 63 -4.14 -5.00 27.64
C THR A 63 -4.43 -6.48 27.37
N TYR A 64 -4.15 -6.97 26.15
CA TYR A 64 -4.43 -8.34 25.75
C TYR A 64 -3.21 -9.23 25.97
N THR A 65 -3.41 -10.38 26.60
CA THR A 65 -2.39 -11.43 26.73
C THR A 65 -2.85 -12.64 25.93
N LEU A 66 -2.15 -12.94 24.85
CA LEU A 66 -2.34 -14.13 24.04
C LEU A 66 -1.52 -15.27 24.65
N THR A 67 -2.05 -16.48 24.61
CA THR A 67 -1.39 -17.68 25.11
C THR A 67 -1.06 -18.59 23.94
N ASN A 68 0.16 -19.12 23.94
CA ASN A 68 0.59 -20.15 23.01
C ASN A 68 0.12 -21.53 23.52
N PHE A 69 -0.50 -22.30 22.63
CA PHE A 69 -1.05 -23.61 22.91
C PHE A 69 0.02 -24.60 23.40
N GLU A 70 1.18 -24.63 22.76
CA GLU A 70 2.30 -25.50 23.12
C GLU A 70 3.59 -24.68 23.34
N PRO A 71 3.93 -24.32 24.59
CA PRO A 71 5.10 -23.51 24.93
C PRO A 71 6.41 -24.16 24.46
N ALA A 72 6.99 -23.63 23.38
CA ALA A 72 8.23 -24.00 22.66
C ALA A 72 8.00 -24.12 21.13
N THR A 73 6.74 -24.11 20.70
CA THR A 73 6.32 -24.06 19.29
C THR A 73 5.80 -22.66 18.96
N SER A 74 5.22 -22.42 17.77
CA SER A 74 4.66 -21.12 17.38
C SER A 74 3.17 -21.19 17.13
N ASP A 75 2.44 -20.17 17.60
CA ASP A 75 1.04 -19.94 17.28
C ASP A 75 0.88 -18.67 16.45
N ILE A 76 -0.22 -18.58 15.70
CA ILE A 76 -0.54 -17.35 14.98
C ILE A 76 -1.16 -16.32 15.92
N TYR A 77 -0.87 -15.06 15.69
CA TYR A 77 -1.60 -13.94 16.31
C TYR A 77 -2.26 -13.10 15.22
N ILE A 78 -3.41 -12.52 15.57
CA ILE A 78 -4.11 -11.52 14.76
C ILE A 78 -4.42 -10.35 15.69
N ILE A 79 -3.98 -9.16 15.32
CA ILE A 79 -4.17 -7.93 16.11
C ILE A 79 -4.84 -6.89 15.24
N LYS A 80 -5.90 -6.26 15.77
CA LYS A 80 -6.53 -5.09 15.17
C LYS A 80 -6.16 -3.83 15.96
N PHE A 81 -5.67 -2.82 15.25
CA PHE A 81 -5.35 -1.50 15.76
C PHE A 81 -6.34 -0.47 15.21
N ASP A 82 -6.68 0.55 15.99
CA ASP A 82 -7.33 1.74 15.44
C ASP A 82 -6.33 2.62 14.65
N LYS A 83 -6.85 3.65 13.97
CA LYS A 83 -6.05 4.62 13.21
C LYS A 83 -5.01 5.40 14.04
N ASP A 84 -5.10 5.35 15.36
CA ASP A 84 -4.21 6.04 16.31
C ASP A 84 -3.19 5.06 16.93
N GLY A 85 -3.22 3.79 16.53
CA GLY A 85 -2.30 2.73 16.95
C GLY A 85 -2.67 2.08 18.28
N ASN A 86 -3.91 2.28 18.77
CA ASN A 86 -4.39 1.58 19.97
C ASN A 86 -4.91 0.19 19.60
N VAL A 87 -4.63 -0.81 20.44
CA VAL A 87 -5.10 -2.18 20.22
C VAL A 87 -6.60 -2.24 20.48
N LEU A 88 -7.40 -2.49 19.44
CA LEU A 88 -8.85 -2.69 19.56
C LEU A 88 -9.14 -4.09 20.09
N TRP A 89 -8.50 -5.10 19.52
CA TRP A 89 -8.52 -6.48 20.00
C TRP A 89 -7.30 -7.25 19.52
N ALA A 90 -6.98 -8.35 20.20
CA ALA A 90 -5.97 -9.30 19.77
C ALA A 90 -6.44 -10.73 20.08
N ARG A 91 -6.11 -11.67 19.21
CA ARG A 91 -6.39 -13.10 19.40
C ARG A 91 -5.23 -13.95 18.87
N SER A 92 -5.07 -15.15 19.43
CA SER A 92 -4.22 -16.19 18.88
C SER A 92 -5.06 -17.39 18.45
N GLU A 93 -4.62 -18.05 17.39
CA GLU A 93 -5.09 -19.40 17.04
C GLU A 93 -3.89 -20.32 17.00
N GLY A 94 -4.08 -21.54 17.49
CA GLY A 94 -2.96 -22.41 17.79
C GLY A 94 -3.32 -23.87 17.82
N GLY A 95 -2.30 -24.69 17.90
CA GLY A 95 -2.40 -26.13 17.98
C GLY A 95 -1.05 -26.74 18.30
N THR A 96 -0.89 -28.02 17.98
CA THR A 96 0.40 -28.69 18.20
C THR A 96 1.44 -28.16 17.21
N TRP A 97 2.72 -28.15 17.60
CA TRP A 97 3.83 -27.73 16.72
C TRP A 97 3.70 -26.31 16.10
N TYR A 98 4.46 -26.05 15.04
CA TYR A 98 4.61 -24.71 14.46
C TYR A 98 3.44 -24.33 13.57
N ASN A 99 2.82 -23.20 13.90
CA ASN A 99 1.79 -22.53 13.12
C ASN A 99 2.32 -21.17 12.66
N HIS A 100 2.04 -20.81 11.40
CA HIS A 100 2.51 -19.56 10.80
C HIS A 100 1.39 -18.86 10.04
N GLY A 101 1.23 -17.56 10.27
CA GLY A 101 0.34 -16.69 9.52
C GLY A 101 1.07 -16.11 8.30
N ALA A 102 0.54 -16.36 7.11
CA ALA A 102 1.24 -16.08 5.86
C ALA A 102 0.65 -14.92 5.04
N SER A 103 -0.63 -14.57 5.20
CA SER A 103 -1.21 -13.36 4.63
C SER A 103 -2.59 -13.10 5.22
N ILE A 104 -3.06 -11.85 5.11
CA ILE A 104 -4.39 -11.40 5.51
C ILE A 104 -4.97 -10.49 4.43
N GLY A 105 -6.25 -10.69 4.11
CA GLY A 105 -6.99 -9.85 3.17
C GLY A 105 -8.39 -9.54 3.70
N LEU A 106 -8.87 -8.31 3.49
CA LEU A 106 -10.19 -7.86 3.95
C LEU A 106 -11.17 -7.75 2.78
N ASP A 107 -12.45 -8.02 3.04
CA ASP A 107 -13.55 -7.61 2.16
C ASP A 107 -14.10 -6.23 2.55
N ASN A 108 -14.97 -5.68 1.70
CA ASN A 108 -15.57 -4.36 1.90
C ASN A 108 -16.46 -4.25 3.15
N GLN A 109 -16.85 -5.37 3.77
CA GLN A 109 -17.61 -5.39 5.02
C GLN A 109 -16.69 -5.47 6.25
N GLY A 110 -15.37 -5.50 6.04
CA GLY A 110 -14.37 -5.66 7.08
C GLY A 110 -14.24 -7.10 7.59
N ASN A 111 -14.91 -8.08 6.98
CA ASN A 111 -14.57 -9.48 7.24
C ASN A 111 -13.19 -9.72 6.64
N PHE A 112 -12.43 -10.62 7.27
CA PHE A 112 -11.07 -10.87 6.83
C PHE A 112 -10.78 -12.35 6.67
N TYR A 113 -9.84 -12.62 5.80
CA TYR A 113 -9.42 -13.94 5.39
C TYR A 113 -7.95 -14.08 5.73
N VAL A 114 -7.64 -15.17 6.41
CA VAL A 114 -6.27 -15.51 6.81
C VAL A 114 -5.84 -16.71 6.01
N LEU A 115 -4.60 -16.67 5.51
CA LEU A 115 -3.91 -17.81 4.92
C LEU A 115 -2.68 -18.11 5.78
N GLY A 116 -2.38 -19.40 6.00
CA GLY A 116 -1.24 -19.81 6.81
C GLY A 116 -0.89 -21.29 6.71
N THR A 117 0.05 -21.73 7.54
CA THR A 117 0.50 -23.13 7.64
C THR A 117 0.39 -23.61 9.07
N TYR A 118 0.19 -24.91 9.26
CA TYR A 118 0.14 -25.58 10.56
C TYR A 118 0.86 -26.92 10.49
N HIS A 119 1.32 -27.43 11.63
CA HIS A 119 1.95 -28.74 11.72
C HIS A 119 1.17 -29.63 12.70
N GLU A 120 0.81 -30.84 12.32
CA GLU A 120 -0.09 -31.75 13.06
C GLU A 120 -1.51 -31.24 13.30
N SER A 121 -1.72 -30.11 13.97
CA SER A 121 -3.05 -29.55 14.21
C SER A 121 -3.07 -28.05 14.42
N ILE A 122 -4.18 -27.40 14.06
CA ILE A 122 -4.51 -26.03 14.45
C ILE A 122 -6.02 -25.95 14.75
N THR A 123 -6.40 -25.27 15.82
CA THR A 123 -7.80 -24.97 16.13
C THR A 123 -8.07 -23.50 15.88
N ILE A 124 -9.04 -23.24 14.99
CA ILE A 124 -9.53 -21.90 14.65
C ILE A 124 -10.99 -21.81 15.05
N GLY A 125 -11.29 -21.09 16.13
CA GLY A 125 -12.62 -21.08 16.74
C GLY A 125 -13.05 -22.47 17.18
N THR A 126 -14.11 -23.02 16.59
CA THR A 126 -14.61 -24.37 16.89
C THR A 126 -14.11 -25.43 15.91
N THR A 127 -13.31 -25.06 14.91
CA THR A 127 -12.84 -25.96 13.86
C THR A 127 -11.40 -26.36 14.12
N THR A 128 -11.15 -27.65 14.33
CA THR A 128 -9.79 -28.21 14.41
C THR A 128 -9.43 -28.85 13.08
N LEU A 129 -8.34 -28.38 12.48
CA LEU A 129 -7.73 -28.93 11.28
C LEU A 129 -6.55 -29.82 11.69
N THR A 130 -6.38 -30.99 11.07
CA THR A 130 -5.30 -31.93 11.40
C THR A 130 -4.57 -32.41 10.15
N ASN A 131 -3.24 -32.56 10.25
CA ASN A 131 -2.37 -33.14 9.24
C ASN A 131 -0.98 -33.43 9.83
N THR A 132 -0.61 -34.71 9.95
CA THR A 132 0.65 -35.16 10.57
C THR A 132 1.91 -34.68 9.84
N ASP A 133 1.83 -34.40 8.54
CA ASP A 133 2.98 -34.00 7.71
C ASP A 133 3.08 -32.48 7.52
N GLY A 134 2.20 -31.73 8.20
CA GLY A 134 2.02 -30.30 8.01
C GLY A 134 1.08 -29.96 6.86
N GLY A 135 0.25 -28.94 7.06
CA GLY A 135 -0.77 -28.50 6.12
C GLY A 135 -0.82 -26.99 5.96
N ASN A 136 -1.55 -26.55 4.95
CA ASN A 136 -1.93 -25.15 4.79
C ASN A 136 -3.38 -24.97 5.24
N PHE A 137 -3.68 -23.82 5.83
CA PHE A 137 -5.05 -23.46 6.19
C PHE A 137 -5.43 -22.12 5.59
N TYR A 138 -6.72 -21.94 5.37
CA TYR A 138 -7.34 -20.66 5.12
C TYR A 138 -8.63 -20.56 5.92
N ALA A 139 -8.89 -19.39 6.48
CA ALA A 139 -10.02 -19.16 7.37
C ALA A 139 -10.64 -17.80 7.12
N LYS A 140 -11.94 -17.69 7.38
CA LYS A 140 -12.67 -16.42 7.36
C LYS A 140 -13.09 -16.04 8.76
N PHE A 141 -12.99 -14.76 9.06
CA PHE A 141 -13.42 -14.14 10.30
C PHE A 141 -14.34 -12.96 9.98
N ASP A 142 -15.26 -12.65 10.89
CA ASP A 142 -16.06 -11.43 10.80
C ASP A 142 -15.25 -10.17 11.16
N SER A 143 -15.82 -8.98 10.96
CA SER A 143 -15.16 -7.71 11.27
C SER A 143 -14.83 -7.50 12.75
N SER A 144 -15.49 -8.26 13.64
CA SER A 144 -15.24 -8.26 15.09
C SER A 144 -14.15 -9.25 15.50
N GLY A 145 -13.59 -9.99 14.54
CA GLY A 145 -12.55 -10.97 14.77
C GLY A 145 -13.06 -12.36 15.11
N ASN A 146 -14.36 -12.67 15.03
CA ASN A 146 -14.86 -14.02 15.32
C ASN A 146 -14.65 -14.96 14.13
N PRO A 147 -14.16 -16.20 14.32
CA PRO A 147 -13.99 -17.15 13.23
C PRO A 147 -15.36 -17.60 12.70
N LEU A 148 -15.54 -17.54 11.39
CA LEU A 148 -16.75 -17.98 10.69
C LEU A 148 -16.59 -19.39 10.13
N TRP A 149 -15.43 -19.67 9.53
CA TRP A 149 -15.07 -21.00 9.05
C TRP A 149 -13.55 -21.12 8.89
N ALA A 150 -13.05 -22.35 8.96
CA ALA A 150 -11.66 -22.68 8.65
C ALA A 150 -11.60 -23.94 7.77
N LYS A 151 -10.69 -23.95 6.80
CA LYS A 151 -10.48 -25.07 5.88
C LYS A 151 -8.99 -25.32 5.72
N SER A 152 -8.61 -26.57 5.47
CA SER A 152 -7.24 -26.95 5.13
C SER A 152 -7.13 -27.45 3.69
N PHE A 153 -5.91 -27.40 3.18
CA PHE A 153 -5.50 -28.15 2.01
C PHE A 153 -4.10 -28.71 2.25
N ASN A 154 -3.88 -29.90 1.72
CA ASN A 154 -2.66 -30.64 1.92
C ASN A 154 -1.86 -30.62 0.63
N GLU A 155 -0.55 -30.51 0.78
CA GLU A 155 0.38 -30.66 -0.32
C GLU A 155 1.12 -31.99 -0.16
N PRO A 156 1.53 -32.66 -1.26
CA PRO A 156 2.13 -33.99 -1.18
C PRO A 156 3.44 -34.06 -0.37
N VAL A 157 4.09 -32.92 -0.11
CA VAL A 157 5.31 -32.80 0.69
C VAL A 157 5.19 -31.52 1.52
N GLY A 158 5.46 -31.60 2.83
CA GLY A 158 5.25 -30.57 3.88
C GLY A 158 5.96 -29.22 3.65
N SER A 159 5.59 -28.52 2.59
CA SER A 159 6.11 -27.21 2.20
C SER A 159 5.28 -26.09 2.84
N TRP A 160 5.96 -25.09 3.40
CA TRP A 160 5.35 -23.86 3.89
C TRP A 160 4.97 -22.97 2.71
N SER A 161 3.76 -23.19 2.22
CA SER A 161 3.45 -22.94 0.82
C SER A 161 2.55 -21.74 0.55
N ALA A 162 1.74 -21.37 1.52
CA ALA A 162 0.94 -20.16 1.54
C ALA A 162 1.80 -18.89 1.32
N ARG A 163 1.36 -18.00 0.44
CA ARG A 163 2.07 -16.75 0.13
C ARG A 163 1.22 -15.51 0.28
N ASP A 164 0.06 -15.48 -0.35
CA ASP A 164 -0.73 -14.24 -0.40
C ASP A 164 -2.23 -14.51 -0.56
N VAL A 165 -3.05 -13.62 -0.01
CA VAL A 165 -4.51 -13.62 -0.15
C VAL A 165 -5.03 -12.20 -0.36
N LYS A 166 -5.86 -12.02 -1.39
CA LYS A 166 -6.60 -10.79 -1.68
C LYS A 166 -8.09 -11.09 -1.80
N THR A 167 -8.93 -10.07 -1.69
CA THR A 167 -10.38 -10.23 -1.88
C THR A 167 -10.92 -9.22 -2.88
N ASP A 168 -12.01 -9.60 -3.57
CA ASP A 168 -12.79 -8.65 -4.36
C ASP A 168 -13.95 -8.05 -3.58
N ALA A 169 -14.57 -7.02 -4.15
CA ALA A 169 -15.74 -6.34 -3.60
C ALA A 169 -16.95 -7.27 -3.37
N SER A 170 -16.97 -8.47 -3.98
CA SER A 170 -18.01 -9.49 -3.79
C SER A 170 -17.67 -10.48 -2.67
N GLY A 171 -16.52 -10.32 -2.01
CA GLY A 171 -16.05 -11.22 -0.95
C GLY A 171 -15.49 -12.54 -1.48
N ASN A 172 -15.13 -12.64 -2.76
CA ASN A 172 -14.34 -13.78 -3.23
C ASN A 172 -12.88 -13.60 -2.81
N MET A 173 -12.19 -14.71 -2.56
CA MET A 173 -10.76 -14.72 -2.23
C MET A 173 -9.93 -15.11 -3.44
N TYR A 174 -8.74 -14.55 -3.54
CA TYR A 174 -7.72 -14.89 -4.51
C TYR A 174 -6.47 -15.25 -3.74
N MET A 175 -6.07 -16.52 -3.79
CA MET A 175 -4.97 -17.05 -3.00
C MET A 175 -3.83 -17.50 -3.91
N ALA A 176 -2.59 -17.32 -3.46
CA ALA A 176 -1.40 -17.81 -4.12
C ALA A 176 -0.48 -18.57 -3.15
N GLY A 177 0.25 -19.53 -3.69
CA GLY A 177 1.23 -20.33 -2.98
C GLY A 177 2.11 -21.15 -3.91
N HIS A 178 2.78 -22.16 -3.36
CA HIS A 178 3.57 -23.12 -4.12
C HIS A 178 3.31 -24.53 -3.62
N PHE A 179 3.71 -25.57 -4.35
CA PHE A 179 3.61 -26.95 -3.88
C PHE A 179 4.77 -27.78 -4.42
N ILE A 180 5.12 -28.83 -3.68
CA ILE A 180 6.09 -29.84 -4.12
C ILE A 180 5.34 -31.15 -4.25
N GLY A 181 5.24 -31.64 -5.48
CA GLY A 181 4.53 -32.89 -5.77
C GLY A 181 4.03 -32.98 -7.20
N PRO A 182 3.42 -34.13 -7.57
CA PRO A 182 2.85 -34.33 -8.89
C PRO A 182 1.58 -33.50 -9.13
N SER A 183 0.90 -33.08 -8.06
CA SER A 183 -0.33 -32.29 -8.13
C SER A 183 -0.66 -31.68 -6.78
N VAL A 184 -1.53 -30.67 -6.78
CA VAL A 184 -2.17 -30.11 -5.58
C VAL A 184 -3.68 -30.02 -5.80
N THR A 185 -4.48 -30.27 -4.76
CA THR A 185 -5.96 -30.21 -4.83
C THR A 185 -6.50 -29.26 -3.77
N LEU A 186 -7.16 -28.18 -4.21
CA LEU A 186 -7.79 -27.18 -3.34
C LEU A 186 -9.28 -27.13 -3.64
N GLY A 187 -10.13 -27.28 -2.62
CA GLY A 187 -11.59 -27.19 -2.78
C GLY A 187 -12.19 -28.12 -3.85
N GLY A 188 -11.59 -29.30 -4.05
CA GLY A 188 -12.00 -30.28 -5.06
C GLY A 188 -11.44 -30.04 -6.48
N VAL A 189 -10.68 -28.96 -6.71
CA VAL A 189 -10.04 -28.66 -7.99
C VAL A 189 -8.57 -29.06 -7.93
N THR A 190 -8.13 -29.90 -8.88
CA THR A 190 -6.75 -30.41 -8.95
C THR A 190 -5.93 -29.68 -10.01
N LEU A 191 -4.74 -29.22 -9.62
CA LEU A 191 -3.70 -28.71 -10.52
C LEU A 191 -2.56 -29.74 -10.59
N VAL A 192 -2.12 -30.09 -11.80
CA VAL A 192 -1.05 -31.05 -12.04
C VAL A 192 0.28 -30.32 -12.32
N ASN A 193 1.38 -30.90 -11.84
CA ASN A 193 2.75 -30.51 -12.16
C ASN A 193 3.36 -31.50 -13.18
N PRO A 194 3.38 -31.16 -14.49
CA PRO A 194 3.85 -32.07 -15.53
C PRO A 194 5.37 -32.26 -15.55
N ALA A 195 6.15 -31.40 -14.87
CA ALA A 195 7.60 -31.53 -14.72
C ALA A 195 8.02 -32.24 -13.43
N TYR A 196 7.07 -32.77 -12.64
CA TYR A 196 7.40 -33.43 -11.38
C TYR A 196 8.35 -34.62 -11.58
N SER A 197 9.41 -34.67 -10.78
CA SER A 197 10.31 -35.81 -10.68
C SER A 197 10.58 -36.12 -9.21
N SER A 198 10.52 -37.40 -8.81
CA SER A 198 10.86 -37.81 -7.45
C SER A 198 12.34 -37.58 -7.10
N THR A 199 13.19 -37.41 -8.10
CA THR A 199 14.62 -37.08 -7.92
C THR A 199 14.91 -35.58 -7.95
N ASN A 200 13.92 -34.75 -8.31
CA ASN A 200 14.05 -33.29 -8.33
C ASN A 200 12.78 -32.61 -7.80
N VAL A 201 12.83 -32.22 -6.53
CA VAL A 201 11.70 -31.77 -5.70
C VAL A 201 11.55 -30.25 -5.69
N ALA A 202 11.57 -29.63 -6.86
CA ALA A 202 11.44 -28.18 -6.96
C ALA A 202 9.98 -27.70 -6.79
N PRO A 203 9.75 -26.59 -6.06
CA PRO A 203 8.42 -26.05 -5.84
C PRO A 203 7.81 -25.42 -7.11
N VAL A 204 6.51 -25.59 -7.31
CA VAL A 204 5.75 -24.98 -8.41
C VAL A 204 4.62 -24.15 -7.85
N SER A 205 4.37 -22.97 -8.42
CA SER A 205 3.33 -22.07 -7.91
C SER A 205 1.93 -22.60 -8.19
N TRP A 206 0.99 -22.25 -7.32
CA TRP A 206 -0.44 -22.32 -7.59
C TRP A 206 -1.08 -20.98 -7.23
N PHE A 207 -2.16 -20.64 -7.91
CA PHE A 207 -3.02 -19.50 -7.57
C PHE A 207 -4.45 -19.79 -7.99
N GLY A 208 -5.42 -19.30 -7.25
CA GLY A 208 -6.82 -19.68 -7.42
C GLY A 208 -7.80 -18.64 -6.92
N LYS A 209 -9.02 -18.70 -7.46
CA LYS A 209 -10.17 -17.95 -6.96
C LYS A 209 -11.08 -18.87 -6.16
N PHE A 210 -11.58 -18.35 -5.04
CA PHE A 210 -12.47 -19.03 -4.12
C PHE A 210 -13.67 -18.13 -3.82
N ASP A 211 -14.85 -18.71 -3.65
CA ASP A 211 -16.02 -17.94 -3.20
C ASP A 211 -15.88 -17.53 -1.71
N GLY A 212 -16.76 -16.64 -1.24
CA GLY A 212 -16.77 -16.20 0.17
C GLY A 212 -17.14 -17.29 1.19
N SER A 213 -17.53 -18.49 0.73
CA SER A 213 -17.71 -19.70 1.53
C SER A 213 -16.46 -20.58 1.53
N GLY A 214 -15.39 -20.17 0.84
CA GLY A 214 -14.13 -20.88 0.71
C GLY A 214 -14.16 -22.06 -0.26
N ASN A 215 -15.08 -22.11 -1.23
CA ASN A 215 -15.07 -23.15 -2.28
C ASN A 215 -14.19 -22.70 -3.44
N CYS A 216 -13.35 -23.59 -3.96
CA CYS A 216 -12.50 -23.26 -5.10
C CYS A 216 -13.34 -23.13 -6.38
N ILE A 217 -13.27 -21.98 -7.04
CA ILE A 217 -13.91 -21.72 -8.32
C ILE A 217 -12.99 -22.16 -9.46
N TRP A 218 -11.72 -21.75 -9.39
CA TRP A 218 -10.69 -22.21 -10.33
C TRP A 218 -9.32 -22.21 -9.67
N LEU A 219 -8.44 -23.08 -10.17
CA LEU A 219 -7.04 -23.19 -9.77
C LEU A 219 -6.16 -23.19 -11.02
N ARG A 220 -5.03 -22.47 -10.97
CA ARG A 220 -4.06 -22.30 -12.05
C ARG A 220 -2.65 -22.32 -11.48
N GLY A 221 -1.68 -22.49 -12.36
CA GLY A 221 -0.27 -22.41 -12.02
C GLY A 221 0.58 -22.44 -13.29
N PRO A 222 1.84 -21.98 -13.21
CA PRO A 222 2.80 -22.17 -14.29
C PRO A 222 2.95 -23.64 -14.68
N GLN A 223 3.13 -23.88 -15.98
CA GLN A 223 3.31 -25.20 -16.57
C GLN A 223 4.63 -25.23 -17.37
N SER A 224 5.47 -26.21 -17.09
CA SER A 224 6.69 -26.50 -17.86
C SER A 224 6.86 -28.02 -17.89
N THR A 225 7.39 -28.56 -18.98
CA THR A 225 7.81 -29.97 -19.06
C THR A 225 9.29 -30.14 -18.73
N ALA A 226 10.05 -29.04 -18.67
CA ALA A 226 11.45 -29.07 -18.29
C ALA A 226 11.59 -29.14 -16.77
N ILE A 227 12.35 -30.12 -16.30
CA ILE A 227 12.75 -30.25 -14.91
C ILE A 227 13.50 -28.97 -14.50
N ASN A 228 13.03 -28.30 -13.45
CA ASN A 228 13.76 -27.21 -12.78
C ASN A 228 14.21 -27.69 -11.40
N SER A 229 15.35 -27.21 -10.90
CA SER A 229 15.85 -27.57 -9.56
C SER A 229 15.60 -26.51 -8.50
N THR A 230 15.20 -25.32 -8.91
CA THR A 230 15.03 -24.12 -8.06
C THR A 230 13.58 -23.63 -8.00
N GLY A 231 12.69 -24.25 -8.77
CA GLY A 231 11.25 -24.01 -8.75
C GLY A 231 10.80 -22.75 -9.49
N ASN A 232 9.48 -22.62 -9.56
CA ASN A 232 8.75 -21.43 -10.02
C ASN A 232 7.86 -20.98 -8.87
N LEU A 233 8.03 -19.74 -8.42
CA LEU A 233 7.37 -19.24 -7.21
C LEU A 233 6.48 -18.04 -7.57
N ALA A 234 5.28 -18.00 -7.00
CA ALA A 234 4.42 -16.82 -6.95
C ALA A 234 4.69 -16.14 -5.62
N HIS A 235 4.98 -14.85 -5.65
CA HIS A 235 5.30 -14.06 -4.47
C HIS A 235 4.20 -13.06 -4.12
N GLY A 236 3.44 -12.60 -5.12
CA GLY A 236 2.29 -11.71 -4.91
C GLY A 236 1.16 -11.97 -5.89
N ILE A 237 -0.06 -11.66 -5.44
CA ILE A 237 -1.27 -11.66 -6.25
C ILE A 237 -2.04 -10.37 -5.98
N ASP A 238 -2.63 -9.78 -7.01
CA ASP A 238 -3.60 -8.70 -6.83
C ASP A 238 -4.66 -8.70 -7.93
N ILE A 239 -5.76 -8.00 -7.70
CA ILE A 239 -6.92 -8.01 -8.58
C ILE A 239 -7.38 -6.60 -8.93
N ASP A 240 -7.77 -6.41 -10.18
CA ASP A 240 -8.33 -5.13 -10.62
C ASP A 240 -9.84 -5.06 -10.38
N SER A 241 -10.39 -3.85 -10.52
CA SER A 241 -11.82 -3.59 -10.33
C SER A 241 -12.74 -4.33 -11.31
N ASN A 242 -12.19 -4.89 -12.41
CA ASN A 242 -12.93 -5.73 -13.36
C ASN A 242 -12.82 -7.23 -13.02
N GLY A 243 -12.12 -7.58 -11.94
CA GLY A 243 -11.86 -8.96 -11.53
C GLY A 243 -10.76 -9.65 -12.32
N ASN A 244 -9.94 -8.92 -13.09
CA ASN A 244 -8.73 -9.50 -13.66
C ASN A 244 -7.69 -9.71 -12.57
N VAL A 245 -6.92 -10.79 -12.67
CA VAL A 245 -5.95 -11.21 -11.66
C VAL A 245 -4.54 -11.01 -12.20
N TYR A 246 -3.65 -10.45 -11.38
CA TYR A 246 -2.24 -10.26 -11.67
C TYR A 246 -1.43 -11.10 -10.71
N VAL A 247 -0.56 -11.95 -11.24
CA VAL A 247 0.33 -12.79 -10.43
C VAL A 247 1.77 -12.47 -10.81
N ALA A 248 2.58 -12.20 -9.80
CA ALA A 248 4.00 -11.91 -9.98
C ALA A 248 4.88 -12.86 -9.16
N GLY A 249 6.06 -13.12 -9.67
CA GLY A 249 6.99 -14.02 -9.01
C GLY A 249 8.26 -14.25 -9.80
N GLN A 250 8.79 -15.47 -9.71
CA GLN A 250 10.03 -15.85 -10.38
C GLN A 250 9.93 -17.21 -11.07
N PHE A 251 10.69 -17.41 -12.15
CA PHE A 251 10.85 -18.69 -12.81
C PHE A 251 12.28 -18.93 -13.29
N ASN A 252 12.71 -20.18 -13.26
CA ASN A 252 14.07 -20.57 -13.65
C ASN A 252 14.13 -21.34 -14.98
N ASN A 253 12.99 -21.89 -15.44
CA ASN A 253 12.94 -22.58 -16.72
C ASN A 253 13.29 -21.66 -17.89
N ALA A 254 13.92 -22.20 -18.94
CA ALA A 254 14.14 -21.50 -20.21
C ALA A 254 12.82 -20.99 -20.82
N THR A 255 11.75 -21.76 -20.65
CA THR A 255 10.40 -21.39 -21.06
C THR A 255 9.40 -21.88 -20.03
N ILE A 256 8.37 -21.09 -19.77
CA ILE A 256 7.27 -21.39 -18.84
C ILE A 256 5.94 -20.96 -19.47
N ASN A 257 4.90 -21.77 -19.29
CA ASN A 257 3.58 -21.55 -19.87
C ASN A 257 2.56 -21.22 -18.81
N PHE A 258 1.64 -20.32 -19.15
CA PHE A 258 0.49 -19.91 -18.37
C PHE A 258 -0.73 -19.97 -19.28
N GLY A 259 -1.29 -21.17 -19.46
CA GLY A 259 -2.33 -21.38 -20.47
C GLY A 259 -1.81 -21.12 -21.88
N ASN A 260 -2.39 -20.14 -22.57
CA ASN A 260 -2.00 -19.68 -23.91
C ASN A 260 -0.84 -18.66 -23.92
N VAL A 261 -0.41 -18.17 -22.75
CA VAL A 261 0.70 -17.22 -22.63
C VAL A 261 1.98 -18.00 -22.35
N THR A 262 3.02 -17.79 -23.16
CA THR A 262 4.34 -18.40 -22.99
C THR A 262 5.36 -17.32 -22.71
N LEU A 263 6.16 -17.50 -21.64
CA LEU A 263 7.30 -16.65 -21.32
C LEU A 263 8.59 -17.41 -21.58
N THR A 264 9.52 -16.76 -22.27
CA THR A 264 10.81 -17.33 -22.65
C THR A 264 11.91 -16.40 -22.16
N LYS A 265 12.97 -16.99 -21.61
CA LYS A 265 14.17 -16.25 -21.23
C LYS A 265 14.97 -15.89 -22.48
N SER A 266 15.50 -14.68 -22.54
CA SER A 266 16.46 -14.29 -23.58
C SER A 266 17.82 -14.99 -23.32
N ALA A 267 18.21 -15.98 -24.13
CA ALA A 267 19.46 -16.76 -24.00
C ALA A 267 20.73 -15.86 -24.19
N ASP A 268 21.89 -16.07 -23.53
CA ASP A 268 22.79 -17.25 -23.61
C ASP A 268 23.49 -17.68 -22.29
N TYR A 269 23.30 -16.95 -21.17
CA TYR A 269 24.03 -17.19 -19.90
C TYR A 269 23.15 -17.17 -18.63
N ASP A 270 21.83 -17.33 -18.77
CA ASP A 270 20.88 -17.19 -17.67
C ASP A 270 20.76 -18.46 -16.80
N TYR A 271 21.66 -18.58 -15.83
CA TYR A 271 21.63 -19.62 -14.80
C TYR A 271 20.62 -19.33 -13.66
N THR A 272 19.84 -18.24 -13.76
CA THR A 272 19.16 -17.64 -12.60
C THR A 272 17.69 -17.34 -12.84
N ALA A 273 16.95 -16.93 -11.81
CA ALA A 273 15.52 -16.69 -11.94
C ALA A 273 15.24 -15.38 -12.70
N ASN A 274 14.26 -15.43 -13.61
CA ASN A 274 13.63 -14.24 -14.18
C ASN A 274 12.37 -13.92 -13.40
N MET A 275 12.08 -12.63 -13.25
CA MET A 275 10.77 -12.23 -12.75
C MET A 275 9.71 -12.55 -13.81
N TYR A 276 8.49 -12.83 -13.37
CA TYR A 276 7.33 -12.81 -14.23
C TYR A 276 6.23 -11.94 -13.65
N LEU A 277 5.38 -11.43 -14.54
CA LEU A 277 4.10 -10.80 -14.27
C LEU A 277 3.10 -11.33 -15.32
N VAL A 278 2.00 -11.93 -14.88
CA VAL A 278 0.97 -12.47 -15.79
C VAL A 278 -0.40 -11.96 -15.37
N LYS A 279 -1.17 -11.48 -16.34
CA LYS A 279 -2.58 -11.08 -16.17
C LYS A 279 -3.50 -12.21 -16.61
N TYR A 280 -4.57 -12.43 -15.85
CA TYR A 280 -5.65 -13.36 -16.13
C TYR A 280 -6.99 -12.63 -16.11
N ASP A 281 -7.97 -13.14 -16.87
CA ASP A 281 -9.36 -12.72 -16.70
C ASP A 281 -9.99 -13.30 -15.41
N ALA A 282 -11.21 -12.89 -15.09
CA ALA A 282 -11.95 -13.35 -13.91
C ALA A 282 -12.24 -14.88 -13.90
N ASN A 283 -12.10 -15.56 -15.04
CA ASN A 283 -12.28 -17.00 -15.21
C ASN A 283 -10.94 -17.77 -15.14
N GLY A 284 -9.82 -17.06 -14.89
CA GLY A 284 -8.50 -17.64 -14.80
C GLY A 284 -7.87 -17.99 -16.16
N ASN A 285 -8.31 -17.36 -17.26
CA ASN A 285 -7.63 -17.47 -18.55
C ASN A 285 -6.53 -16.41 -18.65
N ALA A 286 -5.31 -16.82 -19.01
CA ALA A 286 -4.22 -15.87 -19.18
C ALA A 286 -4.49 -14.94 -20.37
N LEU A 287 -4.23 -13.65 -20.18
CA LEU A 287 -4.46 -12.60 -21.18
C LEU A 287 -3.14 -12.14 -21.80
N TRP A 288 -2.15 -11.85 -20.94
CA TRP A 288 -0.79 -11.49 -21.36
C TRP A 288 0.21 -11.80 -20.24
N GLY A 289 1.49 -11.87 -20.58
CA GLY A 289 2.56 -12.02 -19.61
C GLY A 289 3.81 -11.23 -20.00
N LYS A 290 4.60 -10.88 -18.98
CA LYS A 290 5.89 -10.18 -19.09
C LYS A 290 6.90 -10.88 -18.21
N ASN A 291 8.14 -10.95 -18.69
CA ASN A 291 9.29 -11.36 -17.89
C ASN A 291 10.47 -10.42 -18.11
N ALA A 292 11.31 -10.32 -17.09
CA ALA A 292 12.60 -9.66 -17.18
C ALA A 292 13.65 -10.45 -16.41
N GLY A 293 14.87 -10.43 -16.93
CA GLY A 293 15.99 -11.21 -16.45
C GLY A 293 17.29 -10.45 -16.59
N SER A 294 18.29 -10.83 -15.80
CA SER A 294 19.64 -10.27 -15.88
C SER A 294 20.58 -11.23 -16.59
N GLU A 295 21.52 -10.69 -17.37
CA GLU A 295 22.46 -11.48 -18.22
C GLU A 295 23.53 -12.26 -17.44
N PHE A 296 23.60 -12.14 -16.11
CA PHE A 296 24.62 -12.77 -15.27
C PHE A 296 24.00 -13.50 -14.07
N SER A 297 24.83 -14.23 -13.33
CA SER A 297 24.52 -15.21 -12.27
C SER A 297 23.74 -14.70 -11.04
N ASN A 298 22.98 -13.60 -11.15
CA ASN A 298 22.23 -13.01 -10.06
C ASN A 298 20.73 -12.98 -10.38
N LEU A 299 19.92 -13.18 -9.33
CA LEU A 299 18.48 -13.35 -9.41
C LEU A 299 17.77 -12.05 -9.83
N THR A 300 16.74 -12.18 -10.67
CA THR A 300 15.70 -11.15 -10.87
C THR A 300 14.38 -11.70 -10.35
N ILE A 301 13.80 -11.02 -9.36
CA ILE A 301 12.61 -11.49 -8.64
C ILE A 301 11.59 -10.36 -8.61
N ALA A 302 10.31 -10.71 -8.75
CA ALA A 302 9.20 -9.84 -8.37
C ALA A 302 8.67 -10.30 -7.02
N GLU A 303 8.81 -9.47 -5.99
CA GLU A 303 8.43 -9.77 -4.60
C GLU A 303 6.97 -9.44 -4.31
N THR A 304 6.42 -8.45 -5.01
CA THR A 304 5.08 -7.92 -4.74
C THR A 304 4.45 -7.32 -6.00
N VAL A 305 3.13 -7.37 -6.04
CA VAL A 305 2.30 -6.79 -7.10
C VAL A 305 1.15 -6.01 -6.45
N SER A 306 0.77 -4.90 -7.06
CA SER A 306 -0.39 -4.10 -6.64
C SER A 306 -1.06 -3.48 -7.87
N VAL A 307 -2.37 -3.30 -7.84
CA VAL A 307 -3.16 -2.65 -8.88
C VAL A 307 -3.59 -1.27 -8.42
N ASP A 308 -3.41 -0.26 -9.27
CA ASP A 308 -3.86 1.11 -8.99
C ASP A 308 -5.36 1.31 -9.30
N PRO A 309 -5.99 2.41 -8.85
CA PRO A 309 -7.40 2.69 -9.14
C PRO A 309 -7.77 2.83 -10.63
N SER A 310 -6.77 2.98 -11.51
CA SER A 310 -6.94 3.00 -12.97
C SER A 310 -6.73 1.61 -13.61
N ASN A 311 -6.62 0.55 -12.80
CA ASN A 311 -6.34 -0.83 -13.17
C ASN A 311 -4.95 -1.06 -13.80
N ASN A 312 -4.03 -0.10 -13.68
CA ASN A 312 -2.63 -0.33 -14.03
C ASN A 312 -1.98 -1.19 -12.95
N VAL A 313 -0.96 -1.96 -13.32
CA VAL A 313 -0.30 -2.88 -12.39
C VAL A 313 1.11 -2.41 -12.06
N LEU A 314 1.42 -2.42 -10.77
CA LEU A 314 2.73 -2.18 -10.20
C LEU A 314 3.37 -3.53 -9.84
N VAL A 315 4.63 -3.71 -10.20
CA VAL A 315 5.43 -4.83 -9.73
C VAL A 315 6.72 -4.29 -9.13
N SER A 316 7.07 -4.79 -7.95
CA SER A 316 8.34 -4.46 -7.31
C SER A 316 9.08 -5.72 -6.89
N GLY A 317 10.40 -5.64 -6.93
CA GLY A 317 11.26 -6.70 -6.47
C GLY A 317 12.71 -6.26 -6.57
N PHE A 318 13.62 -7.21 -6.77
CA PHE A 318 15.03 -6.89 -6.91
C PHE A 318 15.64 -7.52 -8.15
N PHE A 319 16.70 -6.89 -8.62
CA PHE A 319 17.44 -7.31 -9.79
C PHE A 319 18.91 -6.97 -9.63
N SER A 320 19.74 -7.61 -10.45
CA SER A 320 21.14 -7.24 -10.62
C SER A 320 21.42 -6.90 -12.08
N ASN A 321 22.56 -6.25 -12.31
CA ASN A 321 23.02 -5.86 -13.64
C ASN A 321 21.99 -5.03 -14.41
N THR A 322 21.48 -5.54 -15.51
CA THR A 322 20.54 -4.84 -16.38
C THR A 322 19.29 -5.71 -16.53
N ILE A 323 18.13 -5.08 -16.41
CA ILE A 323 16.84 -5.66 -16.80
C ILE A 323 16.13 -4.68 -17.72
N SER A 324 15.21 -5.19 -18.55
CA SER A 324 14.45 -4.36 -19.47
C SER A 324 12.97 -4.73 -19.45
N PHE A 325 12.13 -3.70 -19.52
CA PHE A 325 10.68 -3.79 -19.68
C PHE A 325 10.29 -2.99 -20.93
N ASP A 326 9.93 -3.70 -22.00
CA ASP A 326 9.74 -3.10 -23.33
C ASP A 326 10.97 -2.24 -23.74
N ALA A 327 10.80 -0.93 -23.94
CA ALA A 327 11.89 0.00 -24.30
C ALA A 327 12.62 0.60 -23.08
N ILE A 328 12.19 0.30 -21.85
CA ILE A 328 12.75 0.87 -20.62
C ILE A 328 13.80 -0.09 -20.06
N SER A 329 15.03 0.38 -19.91
CA SER A 329 16.11 -0.40 -19.31
C SER A 329 16.51 0.17 -17.95
N LEU A 330 16.69 -0.71 -16.97
CA LEU A 330 17.19 -0.39 -15.64
C LEU A 330 18.57 -1.00 -15.45
N MET A 331 19.48 -0.23 -14.84
CA MET A 331 20.83 -0.67 -14.52
C MET A 331 21.08 -0.55 -13.01
N ALA A 332 21.46 -1.67 -12.40
CA ALA A 332 21.75 -1.77 -10.97
C ALA A 332 23.07 -1.09 -10.59
N GLY A 333 24.06 -1.12 -11.49
CA GLY A 333 25.39 -0.53 -11.26
C GLY A 333 26.22 -1.25 -10.20
N GLY A 334 25.94 -2.54 -9.93
CA GLY A 334 26.59 -3.38 -8.92
C GLY A 334 25.65 -3.79 -7.78
N GLY A 335 25.79 -5.04 -7.31
CA GLY A 335 24.90 -5.63 -6.29
C GLY A 335 23.45 -5.83 -6.76
N SER A 336 22.60 -6.28 -5.83
CA SER A 336 21.15 -6.37 -6.05
C SER A 336 20.47 -5.05 -5.66
N LYS A 337 19.56 -4.55 -6.51
CA LYS A 337 18.84 -3.29 -6.33
C LYS A 337 17.34 -3.51 -6.34
N PRO A 338 16.58 -2.80 -5.49
CA PRO A 338 15.14 -2.78 -5.61
C PRO A 338 14.74 -2.04 -6.90
N TYR A 339 13.69 -2.53 -7.55
CA TYR A 339 13.02 -1.85 -8.64
C TYR A 339 11.51 -1.82 -8.40
N THR A 340 10.87 -0.84 -9.04
CA THR A 340 9.42 -0.76 -9.19
C THR A 340 9.13 -0.44 -10.66
N ALA A 341 8.24 -1.20 -11.27
CA ALA A 341 7.77 -0.98 -12.64
C ALA A 341 6.24 -0.88 -12.66
N LYS A 342 5.73 0.01 -13.49
CA LYS A 342 4.30 0.21 -13.74
C LYS A 342 3.97 -0.16 -15.17
N PHE A 343 2.92 -0.95 -15.35
CA PHE A 343 2.39 -1.34 -16.65
C PHE A 343 0.93 -0.91 -16.77
N ASP A 344 0.52 -0.55 -17.98
CA ASP A 344 -0.90 -0.34 -18.27
C ASP A 344 -1.68 -1.67 -18.28
N THR A 345 -3.00 -1.57 -18.45
CA THR A 345 -3.91 -2.73 -18.48
C THR A 345 -3.62 -3.73 -19.61
N ASN A 346 -2.90 -3.31 -20.66
CA ASN A 346 -2.48 -4.12 -21.81
C ASN A 346 -1.07 -4.69 -21.64
N GLY A 347 -0.39 -4.39 -20.53
CA GLY A 347 0.97 -4.85 -20.25
C GLY A 347 2.06 -3.99 -20.89
N THR A 348 1.75 -2.78 -21.37
CA THR A 348 2.78 -1.84 -21.83
C THR A 348 3.46 -1.20 -20.63
N ALA A 349 4.79 -1.24 -20.56
CA ALA A 349 5.54 -0.57 -19.50
C ALA A 349 5.39 0.95 -19.62
N LEU A 350 4.77 1.57 -18.60
CA LEU A 350 4.59 3.03 -18.52
C LEU A 350 5.85 3.71 -17.97
N TRP A 351 6.43 3.14 -16.92
CA TRP A 351 7.72 3.54 -16.37
C TRP A 351 8.31 2.41 -15.53
N ALA A 352 9.62 2.40 -15.37
CA ALA A 352 10.32 1.58 -14.39
C ALA A 352 11.42 2.42 -13.71
N LYS A 353 11.65 2.18 -12.43
CA LYS A 353 12.62 2.91 -11.61
C LYS A 353 13.34 1.95 -10.68
N ASN A 354 14.62 2.23 -10.43
CA ASN A 354 15.41 1.61 -9.37
C ASN A 354 16.13 2.68 -8.55
N THR A 355 16.57 2.31 -7.35
CA THR A 355 17.38 3.20 -6.52
C THR A 355 18.83 3.23 -7.00
N SER A 356 19.44 4.40 -7.05
CA SER A 356 20.89 4.56 -7.29
C SER A 356 21.67 4.70 -5.98
N GLY A 357 22.89 4.14 -5.96
CA GLY A 357 23.84 4.15 -4.83
C GLY A 357 24.92 3.08 -5.04
N ALA A 358 26.20 3.45 -5.01
CA ALA A 358 27.28 2.49 -5.31
C ALA A 358 27.38 1.39 -4.23
N ASN A 359 27.44 0.12 -4.66
CA ASN A 359 27.80 -1.06 -3.85
C ASN A 359 26.92 -1.46 -2.65
N CYS A 360 25.67 -1.01 -2.56
CA CYS A 360 24.79 -1.35 -1.43
C CYS A 360 23.55 -2.16 -1.86
N ALA A 361 23.06 -3.03 -0.98
CA ALA A 361 21.89 -3.86 -1.21
C ALA A 361 20.63 -3.17 -0.67
N GLY A 362 19.53 -3.28 -1.40
CA GLY A 362 18.22 -2.85 -0.93
C GLY A 362 17.20 -3.95 -1.23
N ASN A 363 16.31 -4.18 -0.28
CA ASN A 363 15.14 -5.01 -0.46
C ASN A 363 13.92 -4.12 -0.66
N VAL A 364 12.90 -4.66 -1.30
CA VAL A 364 11.56 -4.11 -1.36
C VAL A 364 10.61 -5.19 -0.90
N TYR A 365 9.67 -4.85 -0.03
CA TYR A 365 8.76 -5.82 0.57
C TYR A 365 7.29 -5.56 0.27
N GLY A 366 6.94 -4.33 -0.09
CA GLY A 366 5.56 -3.97 -0.38
C GLY A 366 5.47 -2.74 -1.28
N VAL A 367 4.43 -2.75 -2.11
CA VAL A 367 3.97 -1.63 -2.92
C VAL A 367 2.46 -1.51 -2.73
N ASP A 368 1.97 -0.29 -2.58
CA ASP A 368 0.54 0.00 -2.45
C ASP A 368 0.21 1.38 -3.03
N THR A 369 -1.07 1.68 -3.24
CA THR A 369 -1.52 2.92 -3.88
C THR A 369 -2.62 3.64 -3.11
N ASP A 370 -2.63 4.97 -3.19
CA ASP A 370 -3.79 5.74 -2.72
C ASP A 370 -4.89 5.82 -3.79
N SER A 371 -6.06 6.34 -3.41
CA SER A 371 -7.21 6.53 -4.30
C SER A 371 -6.97 7.50 -5.47
N GLN A 372 -5.89 8.29 -5.44
CA GLN A 372 -5.45 9.15 -6.55
C GLN A 372 -4.45 8.43 -7.49
N GLY A 373 -4.06 7.20 -7.16
CA GLY A 373 -3.09 6.40 -7.91
C GLY A 373 -1.64 6.77 -7.65
N ASN A 374 -1.34 7.52 -6.58
CA ASN A 374 0.05 7.67 -6.15
C ASN A 374 0.55 6.35 -5.57
N ILE A 375 1.84 6.07 -5.74
CA ILE A 375 2.45 4.78 -5.45
C ILE A 375 3.35 4.93 -4.22
N TYR A 376 3.24 4.01 -3.28
CA TYR A 376 4.03 3.94 -2.06
C TYR A 376 4.82 2.64 -2.05
N VAL A 377 6.13 2.74 -1.86
CA VAL A 377 7.02 1.58 -1.85
C VAL A 377 7.77 1.53 -0.53
N VAL A 378 7.74 0.38 0.13
CA VAL A 378 8.46 0.13 1.38
C VAL A 378 9.55 -0.92 1.21
N GLY A 379 10.68 -0.69 1.87
CA GLY A 379 11.78 -1.64 1.85
C GLY A 379 12.80 -1.41 2.95
N THR A 380 13.87 -2.20 2.91
CA THR A 380 15.03 -2.02 3.78
C THR A 380 16.28 -1.82 2.94
N THR A 381 17.27 -1.16 3.49
CA THR A 381 18.55 -0.95 2.82
C THR A 381 19.69 -0.99 3.82
N ASN A 382 20.89 -1.34 3.36
CA ASN A 382 22.13 -1.08 4.09
C ASN A 382 22.89 0.17 3.59
N CYS A 383 22.32 0.91 2.64
CA CYS A 383 22.96 2.09 2.06
C CYS A 383 22.96 3.25 3.06
N ALA A 384 24.05 4.01 3.12
CA ALA A 384 24.07 5.31 3.82
C ALA A 384 23.22 6.38 3.11
N SER A 385 22.86 6.17 1.84
CA SER A 385 21.92 7.01 1.10
C SER A 385 21.25 6.23 -0.02
N LEU A 386 19.97 6.53 -0.26
CA LEU A 386 19.22 6.10 -1.44
C LEU A 386 18.90 7.30 -2.31
N ASN A 387 18.94 7.16 -3.64
CA ASN A 387 18.43 8.17 -4.56
C ASN A 387 17.38 7.55 -5.50
N PHE A 388 16.21 8.18 -5.53
CA PHE A 388 15.02 7.75 -6.26
C PHE A 388 14.83 8.53 -7.57
N GLY A 389 15.91 8.85 -8.30
CA GLY A 389 15.84 9.62 -9.54
C GLY A 389 15.73 11.13 -9.31
N GLY A 390 16.61 11.66 -8.46
CA GLY A 390 16.69 13.08 -8.11
C GLY A 390 16.26 13.40 -6.68
N LEU A 391 15.46 12.54 -6.06
CA LEU A 391 15.14 12.61 -4.64
C LEU A 391 16.14 11.76 -3.83
N SER A 392 17.01 12.41 -3.07
CA SER A 392 17.97 11.75 -2.19
C SER A 392 17.43 11.60 -0.77
N LEU A 393 17.57 10.40 -0.21
CA LEU A 393 17.27 10.06 1.18
C LEU A 393 18.56 9.61 1.86
N SER A 394 19.12 10.45 2.72
CA SER A 394 20.26 10.09 3.57
C SER A 394 19.80 9.21 4.73
N MET A 395 20.43 8.06 4.93
CA MET A 395 20.19 7.14 6.04
C MET A 395 21.13 7.47 7.22
N SER A 396 20.80 7.03 8.43
CA SER A 396 21.68 7.17 9.61
C SER A 396 22.47 5.87 9.78
N GLY A 397 23.79 5.93 9.67
CA GLY A 397 24.62 4.72 9.70
C GLY A 397 24.46 3.87 8.44
N GLU A 398 24.63 2.56 8.57
CA GLU A 398 24.59 1.56 7.48
C GLU A 398 23.16 1.14 7.09
N GLY A 399 22.20 2.08 7.00
CA GLY A 399 20.87 1.84 6.40
C GLY A 399 19.67 1.78 7.35
N GLY A 400 18.56 1.18 6.89
CA GLY A 400 17.28 1.07 7.62
C GLY A 400 16.05 0.86 6.75
N ILE A 401 14.87 1.07 7.33
CA ILE A 401 13.59 1.01 6.61
C ILE A 401 13.44 2.31 5.81
N TYR A 402 12.96 2.22 4.58
CA TYR A 402 12.57 3.38 3.77
C TYR A 402 11.13 3.24 3.26
N VAL A 403 10.47 4.38 3.10
CA VAL A 403 9.20 4.54 2.38
C VAL A 403 9.41 5.63 1.35
N VAL A 404 8.99 5.41 0.11
CA VAL A 404 9.01 6.44 -0.95
C VAL A 404 7.63 6.55 -1.59
N LYS A 405 7.16 7.79 -1.81
CA LYS A 405 5.95 8.09 -2.58
C LYS A 405 6.35 8.57 -3.98
N TYR A 406 5.71 8.00 -4.99
CA TYR A 406 5.73 8.47 -6.38
C TYR A 406 4.35 8.95 -6.80
N ASN A 407 4.27 9.92 -7.72
CA ASN A 407 3.02 10.18 -8.43
C ASN A 407 2.73 9.09 -9.48
N THR A 408 1.57 9.17 -10.12
CA THR A 408 1.13 8.23 -11.18
C THR A 408 2.12 8.09 -12.34
N ALA A 409 2.91 9.14 -12.63
CA ALA A 409 3.93 9.20 -13.68
C ALA A 409 5.33 8.70 -13.23
N GLY A 410 5.45 8.22 -11.99
CA GLY A 410 6.72 7.69 -11.46
C GLY A 410 7.73 8.76 -11.06
N GLN A 411 7.29 10.01 -10.84
CA GLN A 411 8.13 11.06 -10.26
C GLN A 411 8.13 10.92 -8.73
N PRO A 412 9.30 10.87 -8.08
CA PRO A 412 9.37 10.78 -6.62
C PRO A 412 8.87 12.09 -6.00
N LEU A 413 7.93 12.00 -5.06
CA LEU A 413 7.38 13.17 -4.35
C LEU A 413 8.09 13.38 -3.01
N TRP A 414 8.26 12.31 -2.24
CA TRP A 414 8.99 12.33 -0.98
C TRP A 414 9.45 10.94 -0.57
N ALA A 415 10.41 10.90 0.38
CA ALA A 415 10.88 9.67 0.99
C ALA A 415 11.08 9.87 2.50
N ARG A 416 10.86 8.79 3.25
CA ARG A 416 10.98 8.72 4.71
C ARG A 416 11.75 7.48 5.10
N ARG A 417 12.33 7.51 6.31
CA ARG A 417 13.13 6.42 6.84
C ARG A 417 12.91 6.21 8.33
N SER A 418 13.30 5.04 8.80
CA SER A 418 13.60 4.81 10.21
C SER A 418 15.08 5.10 10.53
N SER A 419 15.43 5.03 11.81
CA SER A 419 16.81 5.15 12.29
C SER A 419 17.52 3.80 12.48
N ALA A 420 16.83 2.66 12.33
CA ALA A 420 17.41 1.35 12.65
C ALA A 420 18.31 0.83 11.54
N THR A 421 19.41 0.18 11.91
CA THR A 421 20.46 -0.28 11.00
C THR A 421 20.44 -1.79 10.76
N ASN A 422 19.27 -2.41 10.55
CA ASN A 422 19.18 -3.87 10.35
C ASN A 422 18.42 -4.23 9.06
N ILE A 423 19.06 -5.03 8.21
CA ILE A 423 18.51 -5.52 6.93
C ILE A 423 17.56 -6.70 7.09
N ASN A 424 17.59 -7.40 8.22
CA ASN A 424 16.73 -8.56 8.49
C ASN A 424 15.33 -8.16 8.94
N ASN A 425 15.03 -6.86 9.01
CA ASN A 425 13.68 -6.40 9.23
C ASN A 425 12.83 -6.80 8.02
N VAL A 426 11.72 -7.47 8.26
CA VAL A 426 10.69 -7.67 7.24
C VAL A 426 9.57 -6.69 7.53
N VAL A 427 9.12 -6.00 6.50
CA VAL A 427 8.14 -4.91 6.63
C VAL A 427 6.99 -5.09 5.65
N SER A 428 5.84 -4.58 6.03
CA SER A 428 4.67 -4.44 5.17
C SER A 428 4.23 -2.98 5.15
N ILE A 429 3.47 -2.61 4.11
CA ILE A 429 2.85 -1.31 3.96
C ILE A 429 1.38 -1.51 3.67
N ASP A 430 0.57 -0.59 4.18
CA ASP A 430 -0.83 -0.46 3.83
C ASP A 430 -1.19 1.04 3.74
N VAL A 431 -1.82 1.44 2.64
CA VAL A 431 -2.20 2.81 2.33
C VAL A 431 -3.72 2.92 2.39
N HIS A 432 -4.23 3.40 3.52
CA HIS A 432 -5.66 3.65 3.67
C HIS A 432 -6.11 4.84 2.79
N ASN A 433 -5.32 5.92 2.79
CA ASN A 433 -5.49 7.06 1.87
C ASN A 433 -4.18 7.86 1.75
N GLU A 434 -4.19 8.94 0.97
CA GLU A 434 -3.00 9.75 0.70
C GLU A 434 -2.31 10.31 1.97
N ASN A 435 -3.08 10.43 3.06
CA ASN A 435 -2.67 10.97 4.35
C ASN A 435 -2.45 9.88 5.40
N GLU A 436 -2.87 8.64 5.21
CA GLU A 436 -2.83 7.62 6.24
C GLU A 436 -2.13 6.37 5.72
N ILE A 437 -0.82 6.30 5.97
CA ILE A 437 0.05 5.20 5.53
C ILE A 437 0.60 4.48 6.75
N TYR A 438 0.40 3.17 6.80
CA TYR A 438 0.84 2.30 7.87
C TYR A 438 2.02 1.44 7.41
N VAL A 439 3.03 1.34 8.27
CA VAL A 439 4.16 0.45 8.10
C VAL A 439 4.28 -0.42 9.35
N ALA A 440 4.31 -1.73 9.17
CA ALA A 440 4.53 -2.66 10.26
C ALA A 440 5.66 -3.63 9.93
N GLY A 441 6.16 -4.32 10.93
CA GLY A 441 7.22 -5.29 10.76
C GLY A 441 7.92 -5.62 12.06
N THR A 442 9.09 -6.21 11.99
CA THR A 442 9.91 -6.52 13.17
C THR A 442 11.22 -5.74 13.16
N PHE A 443 11.79 -5.54 14.34
CA PHE A 443 13.12 -4.97 14.49
C PHE A 443 13.90 -5.66 15.61
N PHE A 444 15.21 -5.82 15.40
CA PHE A 444 16.12 -6.44 16.37
C PHE A 444 17.06 -5.44 17.06
N SER A 445 17.25 -4.25 16.47
CA SER A 445 18.13 -3.23 17.04
C SER A 445 17.62 -2.76 18.40
N PRO A 446 18.50 -2.44 19.38
CA PRO A 446 18.08 -1.99 20.71
C PRO A 446 17.06 -0.85 20.68
N THR A 447 17.20 0.05 19.70
CA THR A 447 16.24 1.09 19.40
C THR A 447 15.98 1.18 17.90
N ILE A 448 14.80 1.68 17.55
CA ILE A 448 14.43 2.14 16.21
C ILE A 448 13.63 3.42 16.37
N SER A 449 13.89 4.45 15.55
CA SER A 449 13.14 5.70 15.60
C SER A 449 12.47 5.96 14.26
N PHE A 450 11.23 6.42 14.34
CA PHE A 450 10.40 6.88 13.23
C PHE A 450 10.16 8.38 13.44
N GLY A 451 10.99 9.22 12.82
CA GLY A 451 11.04 10.64 13.14
C GLY A 451 11.45 10.84 14.61
N THR A 452 10.63 11.55 15.39
CA THR A 452 10.82 11.73 16.84
C THR A 452 10.28 10.56 17.68
N ASN A 453 9.61 9.58 17.06
CA ASN A 453 9.03 8.43 17.76
C ASN A 453 10.09 7.33 17.95
N ALA A 454 10.85 7.40 19.03
CA ALA A 454 11.81 6.38 19.41
C ALA A 454 11.12 5.18 20.09
N LEU A 455 11.40 3.98 19.58
CA LEU A 455 11.00 2.71 20.16
C LEU A 455 12.25 2.02 20.72
N THR A 456 12.11 1.41 21.88
CA THR A 456 13.15 0.63 22.55
C THR A 456 12.68 -0.79 22.66
N LYS A 457 13.49 -1.74 22.17
CA LYS A 457 13.13 -3.15 22.28
C LYS A 457 13.15 -3.59 23.74
N SER A 458 12.26 -4.51 24.05
CA SER A 458 11.97 -4.95 25.42
C SER A 458 12.65 -6.27 25.79
N SER A 459 13.26 -6.95 24.83
CA SER A 459 13.94 -8.24 25.02
C SER A 459 15.26 -8.35 24.23
N SER A 460 15.97 -9.48 24.38
CA SER A 460 17.11 -9.79 23.50
C SER A 460 16.69 -10.16 22.08
N ASN A 461 15.41 -10.49 21.84
CA ASN A 461 14.86 -10.94 20.57
C ASN A 461 14.29 -9.76 19.75
N PHE A 462 13.57 -10.07 18.67
CA PHE A 462 12.85 -9.10 17.86
C PHE A 462 11.67 -8.50 18.66
N ASP A 463 11.34 -7.25 18.41
CA ASP A 463 10.05 -6.67 18.78
C ASP A 463 9.25 -6.40 17.50
N LEU A 464 7.94 -6.56 17.59
CA LEU A 464 6.99 -6.08 16.57
C LEU A 464 6.95 -4.56 16.63
N PHE A 465 6.79 -3.89 15.48
CA PHE A 465 6.42 -2.49 15.43
C PHE A 465 5.26 -2.24 14.47
N ILE A 466 4.53 -1.16 14.74
CA ILE A 466 3.61 -0.50 13.81
C ILE A 466 3.85 1.00 13.88
N ALA A 467 3.88 1.66 12.73
CA ALA A 467 4.13 3.09 12.61
C ALA A 467 3.22 3.72 11.56
N LYS A 468 2.78 4.95 11.81
CA LYS A 468 1.93 5.72 10.88
C LYS A 468 2.69 6.93 10.35
N LEU A 469 2.74 7.04 9.03
CA LEU A 469 3.04 8.29 8.34
C LEU A 469 1.73 9.03 8.12
N ASN A 470 1.68 10.30 8.51
CA ASN A 470 0.53 11.14 8.28
C ASN A 470 0.91 12.46 7.61
N TYR A 471 0.07 12.86 6.66
CA TYR A 471 0.05 14.23 6.16
C TYR A 471 -1.14 14.92 6.81
N THR A 472 -0.87 15.85 7.72
CA THR A 472 -1.92 16.75 8.22
C THR A 472 -1.90 17.99 7.33
N PRO A 473 -2.87 18.17 6.40
CA PRO A 473 -3.02 19.48 5.78
C PRO A 473 -3.35 20.45 6.92
N LEU A 474 -2.48 21.43 7.16
CA LEU A 474 -2.88 22.56 7.99
C LEU A 474 -4.04 23.22 7.26
N GLY A 475 -5.26 23.04 7.77
CA GLY A 475 -6.40 23.80 7.31
C GLY A 475 -6.08 25.28 7.51
N THR A 476 -6.20 26.07 6.46
CA THR A 476 -6.55 27.48 6.68
C THR A 476 -7.95 27.45 7.26
N GLU A 477 -8.16 28.02 8.45
CA GLU A 477 -9.52 28.14 8.96
C GLU A 477 -10.38 28.81 7.88
N GLU A 478 -11.36 28.09 7.35
CA GLU A 478 -12.41 28.70 6.54
C GLU A 478 -13.21 29.61 7.48
N PHE A 479 -12.81 30.87 7.57
CA PHE A 479 -13.69 31.92 8.07
C PHE A 479 -14.84 32.08 7.07
N SER A 480 -15.92 31.34 7.29
CA SER A 480 -17.22 31.57 6.66
C SER A 480 -18.22 31.72 7.81
N LYS A 481 -19.01 32.78 7.94
CA LYS A 481 -19.73 33.57 6.92
C LYS A 481 -20.05 34.91 7.60
N ALA A 482 -19.83 36.05 6.95
CA ALA A 482 -20.49 37.27 7.43
C ALA A 482 -22.01 36.97 7.47
N LYS A 483 -22.67 37.25 8.61
CA LYS A 483 -24.13 37.07 8.79
C LYS A 483 -24.94 37.84 7.74
N ILE A 484 -24.30 38.81 7.10
CA ILE A 484 -24.88 39.74 6.14
C ILE A 484 -24.60 39.26 4.71
N VAL A 485 -25.67 39.04 3.94
CA VAL A 485 -25.61 38.64 2.53
C VAL A 485 -26.19 39.76 1.68
N ILE A 486 -25.56 40.02 0.53
CA ILE A 486 -26.00 40.99 -0.47
C ILE A 486 -26.54 40.28 -1.72
N ALA A 487 -27.70 40.70 -2.21
CA ALA A 487 -28.31 40.16 -3.42
C ALA A 487 -29.20 41.22 -4.12
N PRO A 488 -29.37 41.15 -5.45
CA PRO A 488 -28.64 40.29 -6.37
C PRO A 488 -27.17 40.73 -6.48
N ASN A 489 -26.29 39.84 -6.92
CA ASN A 489 -24.90 40.15 -7.21
C ASN A 489 -24.43 39.24 -8.36
N PRO A 490 -24.35 39.74 -9.61
CA PRO A 490 -24.41 41.16 -10.02
C PRO A 490 -25.78 41.85 -9.83
N ALA A 491 -25.78 43.18 -9.71
CA ALA A 491 -26.99 44.01 -9.51
C ALA A 491 -27.07 45.16 -10.52
N THR A 492 -28.30 45.51 -10.92
CA THR A 492 -28.58 46.65 -11.83
C THR A 492 -28.91 47.91 -11.05
N ASP A 493 -29.98 47.92 -10.26
CA ASP A 493 -30.53 49.16 -9.69
C ASP A 493 -30.55 49.17 -8.17
N ILE A 494 -30.67 47.99 -7.57
CA ILE A 494 -30.84 47.82 -6.12
C ILE A 494 -29.96 46.67 -5.64
N LEU A 495 -29.29 46.89 -4.51
CA LEU A 495 -28.63 45.87 -3.72
C LEU A 495 -29.40 45.68 -2.40
N GLU A 496 -29.97 44.50 -2.20
CA GLU A 496 -30.67 44.12 -0.97
C GLU A 496 -29.70 43.44 -0.01
N LEU A 497 -29.88 43.70 1.29
CA LEU A 497 -29.10 43.10 2.35
C LEU A 497 -29.99 42.23 3.25
N SER A 498 -29.56 41.02 3.54
CA SER A 498 -30.19 40.15 4.54
C SER A 498 -29.24 39.92 5.70
N GLY A 499 -29.79 39.73 6.91
CA GLY A 499 -29.00 39.48 8.13
C GLY A 499 -28.54 40.72 8.90
N LEU A 500 -29.05 41.90 8.56
CA LEU A 500 -28.92 43.12 9.39
C LEU A 500 -29.81 43.00 10.64
N GLU A 501 -29.26 43.36 11.79
CA GLU A 501 -29.99 43.33 13.08
C GLU A 501 -30.40 44.72 13.57
N GLU A 502 -29.78 45.78 13.03
CA GLU A 502 -30.02 47.17 13.39
C GLU A 502 -29.76 48.12 12.22
N ASN A 503 -30.26 49.35 12.32
CA ASN A 503 -29.99 50.39 11.34
C ASN A 503 -28.50 50.67 11.28
N THR A 504 -27.92 50.55 10.09
CA THR A 504 -26.46 50.49 9.93
C THR A 504 -25.99 51.51 8.91
N ALA A 505 -25.00 52.34 9.27
CA ALA A 505 -24.37 53.23 8.32
C ALA A 505 -23.51 52.43 7.33
N PHE A 506 -23.49 52.85 6.06
CA PHE A 506 -22.74 52.17 5.02
C PHE A 506 -21.99 53.15 4.11
N GLU A 507 -20.97 52.61 3.44
CA GLU A 507 -20.20 53.29 2.41
C GLU A 507 -19.95 52.35 1.23
N ILE A 508 -20.07 52.88 0.01
CA ILE A 508 -19.66 52.18 -1.21
C ILE A 508 -18.32 52.75 -1.65
N ILE A 509 -17.35 51.87 -1.90
CA ILE A 509 -15.96 52.21 -2.19
C ILE A 509 -15.57 51.55 -3.52
N ASP A 510 -14.86 52.27 -4.39
CA ASP A 510 -14.30 51.68 -5.60
C ASP A 510 -13.04 50.82 -5.30
N LEU A 511 -12.57 50.06 -6.30
CA LEU A 511 -11.36 49.22 -6.14
C LEU A 511 -10.07 50.02 -5.84
N ARG A 512 -10.08 51.36 -5.97
CA ARG A 512 -8.96 52.24 -5.64
C ARG A 512 -9.08 52.79 -4.20
N GLY A 513 -10.07 52.36 -3.43
CA GLY A 513 -10.28 52.80 -2.05
C GLY A 513 -11.00 54.15 -1.92
N ARG A 514 -11.58 54.69 -3.00
CA ARG A 514 -12.29 55.98 -2.96
C ARG A 514 -13.76 55.76 -2.60
N LYS A 515 -14.29 56.50 -1.62
CA LYS A 515 -15.71 56.50 -1.28
C LYS A 515 -16.52 57.14 -2.41
N ILE A 516 -17.49 56.39 -2.93
CA ILE A 516 -18.35 56.76 -4.06
C ILE A 516 -19.75 57.15 -3.58
N ALA A 517 -20.28 56.44 -2.57
CA ALA A 517 -21.59 56.73 -1.97
C ALA A 517 -21.62 56.29 -0.49
N GLY A 518 -22.66 56.66 0.23
CA GLY A 518 -22.90 56.19 1.59
C GLY A 518 -24.23 56.70 2.14
N GLY A 519 -24.67 56.09 3.24
CA GLY A 519 -25.95 56.40 3.85
C GLY A 519 -26.20 55.58 5.10
N VAL A 520 -27.46 55.47 5.51
CA VAL A 520 -27.90 54.60 6.60
C VAL A 520 -28.93 53.63 6.04
N LEU A 521 -28.70 52.34 6.25
CA LEU A 521 -29.65 51.27 5.94
C LEU A 521 -30.67 51.16 7.07
N ASP A 522 -31.94 51.13 6.69
CA ASP A 522 -33.04 50.80 7.59
C ASP A 522 -33.18 49.27 7.66
N VAL A 523 -33.14 48.70 8.86
CA VAL A 523 -33.28 47.25 9.09
C VAL A 523 -34.65 46.73 8.63
N SER A 524 -35.68 47.58 8.62
CA SER A 524 -37.01 47.21 8.14
C SER A 524 -37.13 47.18 6.62
N ASN A 525 -36.20 47.83 5.91
CA ASN A 525 -36.11 47.80 4.45
C ASN A 525 -34.64 47.97 3.98
N PRO A 526 -33.82 46.92 4.11
CA PRO A 526 -32.36 47.02 3.94
C PRO A 526 -31.94 46.98 2.47
N GLN A 527 -32.25 48.05 1.72
CA GLN A 527 -31.94 48.18 0.30
C GLN A 527 -31.06 49.40 0.03
N ILE A 528 -30.11 49.26 -0.91
CA ILE A 528 -29.29 50.35 -1.42
C ILE A 528 -29.59 50.55 -2.91
N LYS A 529 -29.99 51.76 -3.30
CA LYS A 529 -30.08 52.14 -4.71
C LYS A 529 -28.69 52.39 -5.27
N ILE A 530 -28.38 51.71 -6.37
CA ILE A 530 -27.07 51.74 -7.05
C ILE A 530 -27.19 52.08 -8.54
N ASP A 531 -28.38 52.50 -9.00
CA ASP A 531 -28.69 52.92 -10.37
C ASP A 531 -27.77 54.03 -10.89
N ALA A 532 -27.30 54.91 -10.01
CA ALA A 532 -26.36 55.99 -10.33
C ALA A 532 -24.88 55.53 -10.46
N LEU A 533 -24.55 54.29 -10.10
CA LEU A 533 -23.19 53.76 -10.25
C LEU A 533 -22.95 53.32 -11.70
N VAL A 534 -21.72 53.54 -12.19
CA VAL A 534 -21.27 52.97 -13.47
C VAL A 534 -20.99 51.47 -13.31
N SER A 535 -21.10 50.69 -14.39
CA SER A 535 -20.80 49.26 -14.39
C SER A 535 -19.37 49.00 -13.88
N GLY A 536 -19.22 48.07 -12.94
CA GLY A 536 -17.93 47.82 -12.29
C GLY A 536 -18.03 47.06 -10.97
N ILE A 537 -16.87 46.84 -10.35
CA ILE A 537 -16.75 46.15 -9.06
C ILE A 537 -16.60 47.18 -7.94
N TYR A 538 -17.39 47.00 -6.89
CA TYR A 538 -17.42 47.87 -5.72
C TYR A 538 -17.32 47.07 -4.41
N MET A 539 -16.85 47.74 -3.36
CA MET A 539 -16.88 47.23 -2.00
C MET A 539 -17.94 48.01 -1.20
N LEU A 540 -18.89 47.31 -0.60
CA LEU A 540 -19.82 47.83 0.39
C LEU A 540 -19.24 47.62 1.78
N ARG A 541 -18.97 48.71 2.50
CA ARG A 541 -18.52 48.69 3.89
C ARG A 541 -19.67 49.10 4.81
N LEU A 542 -20.02 48.22 5.75
CA LEU A 542 -20.98 48.47 6.81
C LEU A 542 -20.23 48.88 8.08
N LEU A 543 -20.65 50.00 8.65
CA LEU A 543 -20.03 50.64 9.81
C LEU A 543 -20.70 50.14 11.10
N THR A 544 -20.52 48.86 11.38
CA THR A 544 -20.94 48.17 12.60
C THR A 544 -19.83 48.17 13.65
N SER A 545 -20.12 47.69 14.87
CA SER A 545 -19.12 47.51 15.95
C SER A 545 -17.91 46.65 15.52
N VAL A 546 -18.13 45.71 14.61
CA VAL A 546 -17.10 45.01 13.84
C VAL A 546 -17.33 45.33 12.37
N ALA A 547 -16.43 46.07 11.72
CA ALA A 547 -16.63 46.51 10.34
C ALA A 547 -16.78 45.32 9.37
N VAL A 548 -17.90 45.26 8.65
CA VAL A 548 -18.17 44.23 7.63
C VAL A 548 -17.95 44.83 6.25
N THR A 549 -17.19 44.15 5.38
CA THR A 549 -16.97 44.60 4.00
C THR A 549 -17.36 43.49 3.03
N LEU A 550 -18.24 43.81 2.08
CA LEU A 550 -18.81 42.89 1.09
C LEU A 550 -18.48 43.38 -0.32
N LYS A 551 -18.26 42.47 -1.27
CA LYS A 551 -17.98 42.80 -2.67
C LYS A 551 -19.23 42.62 -3.53
N PHE A 552 -19.59 43.61 -4.35
CA PHE A 552 -20.63 43.47 -5.36
C PHE A 552 -20.22 43.97 -6.75
N VAL A 553 -20.92 43.48 -7.76
CA VAL A 553 -20.76 43.86 -9.17
C VAL A 553 -21.99 44.65 -9.60
N LYS A 554 -21.78 45.88 -10.11
CA LYS A 554 -22.80 46.67 -10.82
C LYS A 554 -22.73 46.34 -12.31
N GLU A 555 -23.86 45.94 -12.90
CA GLU A 555 -23.99 45.72 -14.34
C GLU A 555 -24.28 46.99 -15.12
#